data_AF-A0AAW0CEC8-F1
#
_entry.id   AF-A0AAW0CEC8-F1
#
_cell.length_a   1.000
_cell.length_b   1.000
_cell.length_c   1.000
_cell.angle_alpha   90.00
_cell.angle_beta   90.00
_cell.angle_gamma   90.00
#
_symmetry.space_group_name_H-M   'P 1'
#
loop_
_entity.id
_entity.type
_entity.pdbx_description
1 polymer ?
#
loop_
_entity_poly.entity_id
_entity_poly.type
_entity_poly.pdbx_seq_one_letter_code
_entity_poly.pdbx_strand_id
1 'polypeptide(L)'
;MEITWRHWSVLVKDEPDPASKEENAPVADHWELRPTWQRAGLCTGFFAGGVMTAAILLVARGRYVRTLDVFPPLEAITSSTKKLPPKLPTRKVFLQTAPHGRGRGVVFPLSKCSLQHGRDDTEMVVRIIGERGHWYLNLDSALVNGQKLSRWEARDAIVKEWQVGGAISQDLAHPHVIDGRWKKGPVSR
;
A
#
# COMPACT_ATOMS: atom_id res chain seq x y z
N MET A 1 10.39 -20.83 -12.94
CA MET A 1 11.04 -21.04 -14.25
C MET A 1 11.23 -22.52 -14.58
N GLU A 2 11.50 -23.41 -13.62
CA GLU A 2 11.57 -24.85 -13.92
C GLU A 2 10.23 -25.47 -14.36
N ILE A 3 9.11 -25.04 -13.75
CA ILE A 3 7.77 -25.54 -14.11
C ILE A 3 7.42 -25.28 -15.57
N THR A 4 7.71 -24.07 -16.06
CA THR A 4 7.51 -23.69 -17.46
C THR A 4 8.42 -24.48 -18.40
N TRP A 5 9.70 -24.64 -18.03
CA TRP A 5 10.67 -25.37 -18.83
C TRP A 5 10.29 -26.85 -19.00
N ARG A 6 9.82 -27.51 -17.93
CA ARG A 6 9.35 -28.90 -17.96
C ARG A 6 8.09 -29.13 -18.79
N HIS A 7 7.33 -28.07 -19.10
CA HIS A 7 6.09 -28.15 -19.90
C HIS A 7 6.27 -27.72 -21.36
N TRP A 8 7.49 -27.43 -21.81
CA TRP A 8 7.72 -26.94 -23.17
C TRP A 8 7.79 -28.05 -24.23
N SER A 9 8.18 -29.25 -23.84
CA SER A 9 8.25 -30.41 -24.72
C SER A 9 7.30 -31.53 -24.27
N VAL A 10 6.99 -32.42 -25.21
CA VAL A 10 6.29 -33.69 -24.98
C VAL A 10 7.12 -34.77 -25.64
N LEU A 11 7.23 -35.91 -24.97
CA LEU A 11 7.81 -37.11 -25.57
C LEU A 11 6.78 -37.68 -26.54
N VAL A 12 7.10 -37.66 -27.83
CA VAL A 12 6.28 -38.29 -28.86
C VAL A 12 6.93 -39.61 -29.20
N LYS A 13 6.13 -40.67 -29.25
CA LYS A 13 6.58 -41.99 -29.71
C LYS A 13 6.15 -42.10 -31.16
N ASP A 14 7.10 -42.28 -32.05
CA ASP A 14 6.78 -42.56 -33.45
C ASP A 14 6.10 -43.93 -33.55
N GLU A 15 4.95 -43.99 -34.24
CA GLU A 15 4.37 -45.28 -34.62
C GLU A 15 5.26 -45.93 -35.69
N PRO A 16 5.51 -47.25 -35.61
CA PRO A 16 6.35 -47.93 -36.57
C PRO A 16 5.74 -47.81 -37.97
N ASP A 17 6.55 -47.35 -38.92
CA ASP A 17 6.15 -47.15 -40.31
C ASP A 17 5.71 -48.50 -40.92
N PRO A 18 4.45 -48.67 -41.36
CA PRO A 18 3.94 -49.95 -41.85
C PRO A 18 4.62 -50.41 -43.15
N ALA A 19 5.43 -49.56 -43.79
CA ALA A 19 6.22 -49.89 -44.97
C ALA A 19 7.60 -50.49 -44.64
N SER A 20 8.04 -50.47 -43.38
CA SER A 20 9.33 -51.01 -42.98
C SER A 20 9.23 -52.51 -42.66
N LYS A 21 9.84 -53.35 -43.51
CA LYS A 21 9.87 -54.83 -43.35
C LYS A 21 10.93 -55.30 -42.34
N GLU A 22 11.21 -54.52 -41.30
CA GLU A 22 12.12 -54.90 -40.23
C GLU A 22 11.33 -55.00 -38.92
N GLU A 23 11.07 -56.24 -38.50
CA GLU A 23 10.22 -56.61 -37.36
C GLU A 23 10.74 -56.15 -35.99
N ASN A 24 11.87 -55.42 -35.92
CA ASN A 24 12.51 -54.98 -34.67
C ASN A 24 13.28 -53.65 -34.80
N ALA A 25 12.73 -52.63 -35.48
CA ALA A 25 13.31 -51.28 -35.42
C ALA A 25 13.00 -50.63 -34.04
N PRO A 26 13.98 -50.08 -33.30
CA PRO A 26 13.72 -49.41 -32.03
C PRO A 26 12.85 -48.18 -32.28
N VAL A 27 11.69 -48.12 -31.62
CA VAL A 27 10.84 -46.92 -31.58
C VAL A 27 11.69 -45.76 -31.08
N ALA A 28 12.00 -44.82 -31.97
CA ALA A 28 12.79 -43.66 -31.62
C ALA A 28 11.89 -42.71 -30.82
N ASP A 29 12.13 -42.63 -29.52
CA ASP A 29 11.50 -41.62 -28.67
C ASP A 29 12.18 -40.27 -28.95
N HIS A 30 11.47 -39.30 -29.53
CA HIS A 30 11.98 -37.93 -29.71
C HIS A 30 11.14 -36.89 -28.96
N TRP A 31 11.80 -35.79 -28.62
CA TRP A 31 11.18 -34.69 -27.90
C TRP A 31 10.67 -33.64 -28.89
N GLU A 32 9.36 -33.46 -28.95
CA GLU A 32 8.75 -32.41 -29.75
C GLU A 32 8.32 -31.23 -28.88
N LEU A 33 8.40 -30.03 -29.45
CA LEU A 33 7.89 -28.83 -28.81
C LEU A 33 6.37 -28.84 -28.84
N ARG A 34 5.76 -28.46 -27.71
CA ARG A 34 4.31 -28.26 -27.66
C ARG A 34 3.86 -27.19 -28.67
N PRO A 35 2.60 -27.26 -29.15
CA PRO A 35 2.05 -26.26 -30.05
C PRO A 35 2.27 -24.83 -29.54
N THR A 36 2.57 -23.92 -30.47
CA THR A 36 2.90 -22.51 -30.15
C THR A 36 1.80 -21.82 -29.34
N TRP A 37 0.53 -22.16 -29.59
CA TRP A 37 -0.61 -21.59 -28.86
C TRP A 37 -0.63 -21.99 -27.37
N GLN A 38 -0.20 -23.21 -27.03
CA GLN A 38 -0.12 -23.66 -25.63
C GLN A 38 0.97 -22.91 -24.89
N ARG A 39 2.12 -22.71 -25.54
CA ARG A 39 3.23 -21.93 -25.01
C ARG A 39 2.85 -20.45 -24.86
N ALA A 40 2.17 -19.88 -25.86
CA ALA A 40 1.67 -18.51 -25.81
C ALA A 40 0.69 -18.32 -24.66
N GLY A 41 -0.29 -19.22 -24.49
CA GLY A 41 -1.26 -19.15 -23.39
C GLY A 41 -0.60 -19.20 -22.01
N LEU A 42 0.38 -20.08 -21.83
CA LEU A 42 1.16 -20.18 -20.59
C LEU A 42 1.92 -18.86 -20.30
N CYS A 43 2.61 -18.31 -21.30
CA CYS A 43 3.31 -17.03 -21.18
C CYS A 43 2.35 -15.87 -20.86
N THR A 44 1.19 -15.80 -21.52
CA THR A 44 0.14 -14.82 -21.25
C THR A 44 -0.35 -14.93 -19.81
N GLY A 45 -0.48 -16.15 -19.27
CA GLY A 45 -0.84 -16.37 -17.86
C GLY A 45 0.16 -15.75 -16.89
N PHE A 46 1.47 -15.97 -17.10
CA PHE A 46 2.52 -15.35 -16.27
C PHE A 46 2.52 -13.83 -16.40
N PHE A 47 2.39 -13.32 -17.61
CA PHE A 47 2.32 -11.88 -17.85
C PHE A 47 1.12 -11.25 -17.14
N ALA A 48 -0.08 -11.82 -17.31
CA ALA A 48 -1.29 -11.37 -16.64
C ALA A 48 -1.16 -11.45 -15.11
N GLY A 49 -0.58 -12.53 -14.59
CA GLY A 49 -0.31 -12.68 -13.15
C GLY A 49 0.66 -11.62 -12.62
N GLY A 50 1.71 -11.29 -13.39
CA GLY A 50 2.64 -10.22 -13.06
C GLY A 50 1.97 -8.84 -13.05
N VAL A 51 1.18 -8.53 -14.09
CA VAL A 51 0.41 -7.28 -14.19
C VAL A 51 -0.58 -7.16 -13.03
N MET A 52 -1.30 -8.24 -12.69
CA MET A 52 -2.23 -8.26 -11.56
C MET A 52 -1.52 -7.99 -10.24
N THR A 53 -0.38 -8.64 -10.01
CA THR A 53 0.43 -8.44 -8.80
C THR A 53 0.92 -6.99 -8.69
N ALA A 54 1.41 -6.42 -9.80
CA ALA A 54 1.84 -5.03 -9.84
C ALA A 54 0.69 -4.05 -9.55
N ALA A 55 -0.50 -4.30 -10.10
CA ALA A 55 -1.69 -3.49 -9.84
C ALA A 55 -2.07 -3.50 -8.36
N ILE A 56 -2.06 -4.68 -7.72
CA ILE A 56 -2.35 -4.82 -6.27
C ILE A 56 -1.33 -4.03 -5.45
N LEU A 57 -0.04 -4.14 -5.77
CA LEU A 57 1.01 -3.39 -5.07
C LEU A 57 0.86 -1.88 -5.23
N LEU A 58 0.45 -1.40 -6.40
CA LEU A 58 0.22 0.01 -6.66
C LEU A 58 -0.97 0.54 -5.84
N VAL A 59 -2.07 -0.21 -5.78
CA VAL A 59 -3.23 0.12 -4.93
C VAL A 59 -2.84 0.15 -3.45
N ALA A 60 -2.06 -0.82 -2.98
CA ALA A 60 -1.55 -0.87 -1.61
C ALA A 60 -0.66 0.34 -1.30
N ARG A 61 0.28 0.67 -2.19
CA ARG A 61 1.13 1.88 -2.11
C ARG A 61 0.32 3.16 -2.12
N GLY A 62 -0.88 3.16 -2.72
CA GLY A 62 -1.81 4.29 -2.72
C GLY A 62 -2.32 4.69 -1.34
N ARG A 63 -2.20 3.81 -0.34
CA ARG A 63 -2.60 4.08 1.05
C ARG A 63 -1.47 4.58 1.94
N TYR A 64 -0.22 4.51 1.48
CA TYR A 64 0.92 5.07 2.23
C TYR A 64 1.11 6.54 1.88
N VAL A 65 1.11 7.37 2.92
CA VAL A 65 1.31 8.81 2.82
C VAL A 65 2.80 9.10 2.69
N ARG A 66 3.12 9.90 1.67
CA ARG A 66 4.46 10.43 1.41
C ARG A 66 4.67 11.80 2.04
N THR A 67 3.65 12.64 1.98
CA THR A 67 3.70 14.01 2.50
C THR A 67 2.37 14.34 3.16
N LEU A 68 2.45 14.88 4.36
CA LEU A 68 1.34 15.29 5.20
C LEU A 68 1.62 16.72 5.63
N ASP A 69 0.80 17.66 5.17
CA ASP A 69 0.91 19.06 5.58
C ASP A 69 -0.37 19.50 6.28
N VAL A 70 -0.24 20.10 7.46
CA VAL A 70 -1.36 20.69 8.20
C VAL A 70 -1.31 22.20 8.01
N PHE A 71 -2.28 22.76 7.30
CA PHE A 71 -2.32 24.19 7.06
C PHE A 71 -2.87 24.93 8.28
N PRO A 72 -2.32 26.12 8.58
CA PRO A 72 -2.93 27.01 9.54
C PRO A 72 -4.36 27.34 9.10
N PRO A 73 -5.25 27.63 10.04
CA PRO A 73 -6.58 28.07 9.68
C PRO A 73 -6.45 29.34 8.85
N LEU A 74 -7.07 29.37 7.68
CA LEU A 74 -7.22 30.63 6.95
C LEU A 74 -8.11 31.52 7.81
N GLU A 75 -7.50 32.49 8.50
CA GLU A 75 -8.25 33.61 9.04
C GLU A 75 -9.05 34.17 7.87
N ALA A 76 -10.37 34.22 8.03
CA ALA A 76 -11.24 34.72 6.99
C ALA A 76 -10.82 36.17 6.70
N ILE A 77 -10.06 36.38 5.63
CA ILE A 77 -9.79 37.70 5.09
C ILE A 77 -11.18 38.28 4.81
N THR A 78 -11.56 39.21 5.68
CA THR A 78 -12.85 39.85 5.76
C THR A 78 -13.09 40.67 4.50
N SER A 79 -13.66 40.07 3.45
CA SER A 79 -14.46 40.83 2.51
C SER A 79 -15.82 41.08 3.15
N SER A 80 -16.01 42.34 3.52
CA SER A 80 -17.24 42.92 4.04
C SER A 80 -18.50 42.44 3.30
N THR A 81 -19.64 42.47 4.00
CA THR A 81 -21.03 42.26 3.52
C THR A 81 -21.60 40.83 3.56
N LYS A 82 -21.81 40.30 4.78
CA LYS A 82 -23.12 39.78 5.27
C LYS A 82 -22.91 39.05 6.60
N LYS A 83 -23.74 39.37 7.59
CA LYS A 83 -23.81 38.69 8.90
C LYS A 83 -24.23 37.22 8.70
N LEU A 84 -23.26 36.33 8.49
CA LEU A 84 -23.41 34.90 8.77
C LEU A 84 -22.66 34.58 10.07
N PRO A 85 -23.11 33.59 10.86
CA PRO A 85 -22.48 33.25 12.13
C PRO A 85 -21.01 32.87 11.92
N PRO A 86 -20.13 33.13 12.91
CA PRO A 86 -18.70 32.90 12.79
C PRO A 86 -18.43 31.41 12.54
N LYS A 87 -18.08 31.07 11.29
CA LYS A 87 -17.59 29.73 10.96
C LYS A 87 -16.21 29.59 11.61
N LEU A 88 -16.04 28.60 12.49
CA LEU A 88 -14.74 28.35 13.10
C LEU A 88 -13.66 28.20 12.01
N PRO A 89 -12.47 28.80 12.20
CA PRO A 89 -11.37 28.71 11.26
C PRO A 89 -11.05 27.23 10.98
N THR A 90 -11.33 26.77 9.76
CA THR A 90 -11.23 25.35 9.43
C THR A 90 -9.82 25.04 8.93
N ARG A 91 -8.97 24.48 9.80
CA ARG A 91 -7.67 23.92 9.40
C ARG A 91 -7.88 22.84 8.34
N LYS A 92 -6.94 22.73 7.40
CA LYS A 92 -6.98 21.74 6.32
C LYS A 92 -5.74 20.87 6.39
N VAL A 93 -5.88 19.61 6.03
CA VAL A 93 -4.80 18.64 5.89
C VAL A 93 -4.63 18.32 4.42
N PHE A 94 -3.41 18.42 3.93
CA PHE A 94 -3.01 17.92 2.63
C PHE A 94 -2.34 16.56 2.78
N LEU A 95 -2.80 15.61 1.97
CA LEU A 95 -2.27 14.27 1.90
C LEU A 95 -1.79 13.99 0.49
N GLN A 96 -0.52 13.59 0.39
CA GLN A 96 0.08 13.09 -0.83
C GLN A 96 0.46 11.63 -0.64
N THR A 97 0.05 10.76 -1.56
CA THR A 97 0.40 9.32 -1.56
C THR A 97 1.18 8.95 -2.83
N ALA A 98 1.69 7.72 -2.91
CA ALA A 98 2.49 7.25 -4.06
C ALA A 98 1.89 7.51 -5.46
N PRO A 99 0.58 7.32 -5.73
CA PRO A 99 -0.01 7.60 -7.05
C PRO A 99 -0.08 9.09 -7.38
N HIS A 100 0.11 9.99 -6.41
CA HIS A 100 0.07 11.42 -6.65
C HIS A 100 1.44 11.92 -7.16
N GLY A 101 1.43 12.58 -8.32
CA GLY A 101 2.60 13.28 -8.85
C GLY A 101 3.07 14.44 -7.96
N ARG A 102 4.25 15.01 -8.26
CA ARG A 102 4.82 16.13 -7.49
C ARG A 102 3.85 17.33 -7.46
N GLY A 103 3.54 17.83 -6.26
CA GLY A 103 2.62 18.96 -6.07
C GLY A 103 1.14 18.62 -6.23
N ARG A 104 0.77 17.34 -6.40
CA ARG A 104 -0.62 16.89 -6.39
C ARG A 104 -0.90 16.10 -5.11
N GLY A 105 -2.12 16.18 -4.64
CA GLY A 105 -2.59 15.48 -3.45
C GLY A 105 -4.05 15.80 -3.20
N VAL A 106 -4.57 15.31 -2.09
CA VAL A 106 -5.95 15.50 -1.66
C VAL A 106 -5.99 16.34 -0.40
N VAL A 107 -6.97 17.23 -0.31
CA VAL A 107 -7.12 18.15 0.84
C VAL A 107 -8.41 17.85 1.56
N PHE A 108 -8.33 17.69 2.87
CA PHE A 108 -9.47 17.44 3.73
C PHE A 108 -9.54 18.46 4.88
N PRO A 109 -10.74 18.85 5.34
CA PRO A 109 -10.87 19.60 6.59
C PRO A 109 -10.33 18.75 7.75
N LEU A 110 -9.44 19.32 8.57
CA LEU A 110 -8.84 18.63 9.72
C LEU A 110 -9.92 18.11 10.70
N SER A 111 -11.05 18.83 10.79
CA SER A 111 -12.21 18.43 11.62
C SER A 111 -12.87 17.11 11.18
N LYS A 112 -12.61 16.65 9.95
CA LYS A 112 -13.08 15.35 9.45
C LYS A 112 -12.01 14.27 9.55
N CYS A 113 -10.82 14.60 10.02
CA CYS A 113 -9.69 13.68 10.10
C CYS A 113 -9.49 13.22 11.55
N SER A 114 -9.36 11.91 11.73
CA SER A 114 -8.97 11.29 13.00
C SER A 114 -7.62 10.61 12.86
N LEU A 115 -6.75 10.84 13.82
CA LEU A 115 -5.43 10.21 13.93
C LEU A 115 -5.51 9.01 14.88
N GLN A 116 -5.01 7.86 14.45
CA GLN A 116 -5.04 6.60 15.16
C GLN A 116 -3.64 5.98 15.26
N HIS A 117 -3.42 5.17 16.28
CA HIS A 117 -2.20 4.39 16.38
C HIS A 117 -2.13 3.37 15.23
N GLY A 118 -0.94 3.16 14.68
CA GLY A 118 -0.71 2.19 13.62
C GLY A 118 -0.64 0.76 14.14
N ARG A 119 -0.06 -0.13 13.32
CA ARG A 119 0.19 -1.52 13.70
C ARG A 119 1.27 -1.60 14.79
N ASP A 120 2.21 -0.67 14.78
CA ASP A 120 3.32 -0.56 15.71
C ASP A 120 3.66 0.93 15.95
N ASP A 121 4.65 1.19 16.80
CA ASP A 121 5.14 2.54 17.08
C ASP A 121 5.86 3.22 15.90
N THR A 122 6.01 2.53 14.78
CA THR A 122 6.62 3.09 13.56
C THR A 122 5.58 3.64 12.59
N GLU A 123 4.30 3.41 12.84
CA GLU A 123 3.23 3.85 11.95
C GLU A 123 2.11 4.59 12.68
N MET A 124 1.49 5.53 11.99
CA MET A 124 0.24 6.17 12.42
C MET A 124 -0.79 6.04 11.30
N VAL A 125 -2.07 6.07 11.67
CA VAL A 125 -3.16 5.89 10.71
C VAL A 125 -4.05 7.13 10.71
N VAL A 126 -4.23 7.72 9.53
CA VAL A 126 -5.20 8.80 9.29
C VAL A 126 -6.47 8.18 8.74
N ARG A 127 -7.58 8.45 9.41
CA ARG A 127 -8.93 8.07 8.95
C ARG A 127 -9.73 9.33 8.71
N ILE A 128 -10.48 9.36 7.61
CA ILE A 128 -11.23 10.55 7.19
C ILE A 128 -12.70 10.18 7.11
N ILE A 129 -13.53 10.98 7.78
CA ILE A 129 -14.98 10.78 7.81
C ILE A 129 -15.54 11.03 6.40
N GLY A 130 -16.23 10.02 5.87
CA GLY A 130 -16.83 10.03 4.53
C GLY A 130 -15.96 9.40 3.45
N GLU A 131 -14.69 9.10 3.73
CA GLU A 131 -13.81 8.41 2.79
C GLU A 131 -13.70 6.92 3.10
N ARG A 132 -13.54 6.10 2.06
CA ARG A 132 -13.38 4.65 2.21
C ARG A 132 -11.93 4.28 2.47
N GLY A 133 -11.68 3.79 3.67
CA GLY A 133 -10.39 3.27 4.10
C GLY A 133 -9.62 4.24 4.98
N HIS A 134 -8.33 3.98 5.09
CA HIS A 134 -7.41 4.69 5.95
C HIS A 134 -6.05 4.81 5.27
N TRP A 135 -5.30 5.80 5.71
CA TRP A 135 -3.99 6.13 5.19
C TRP A 135 -2.93 5.89 6.25
N TYR A 136 -1.83 5.28 5.84
CA TYR A 136 -0.71 4.93 6.70
C TYR A 136 0.37 6.00 6.59
N LEU A 137 0.75 6.56 7.73
CA LEU A 137 1.90 7.44 7.91
C LEU A 137 3.02 6.58 8.49
N ASN A 138 4.12 6.46 7.74
CA ASN A 138 5.33 5.83 8.28
C ASN A 138 6.16 6.91 9.00
N LEU A 139 6.50 6.66 10.26
CA LEU A 139 7.33 7.52 11.09
C LEU A 139 8.82 7.18 11.00
N ASP A 140 9.16 5.99 10.49
CA ASP A 140 10.54 5.60 10.30
C ASP A 140 11.20 6.47 9.23
N SER A 141 12.32 7.09 9.60
CA SER A 141 13.04 8.07 8.79
C SER A 141 12.23 9.27 8.29
N ALA A 142 11.06 9.55 8.90
CA ALA A 142 10.22 10.67 8.51
C ALA A 142 10.90 12.03 8.77
N LEU A 143 10.63 12.98 7.89
CA LEU A 143 11.06 14.37 8.04
C LEU A 143 9.88 15.19 8.51
N VAL A 144 9.97 15.75 9.72
CA VAL A 144 8.97 16.67 10.27
C VAL A 144 9.55 18.07 10.17
N ASN A 145 8.88 18.97 9.46
CA ASN A 145 9.36 20.34 9.22
C ASN A 145 10.81 20.39 8.67
N GLY A 146 11.17 19.42 7.83
CA GLY A 146 12.50 19.31 7.22
C GLY A 146 13.58 18.71 8.12
N GLN A 147 13.28 18.36 9.37
CA GLN A 147 14.21 17.73 10.29
C GLN A 147 13.91 16.24 10.45
N LYS A 148 14.97 15.42 10.49
CA LYS A 148 14.85 14.00 10.80
C LYS A 148 14.77 13.86 12.32
N LEU A 149 13.59 13.50 12.82
CA LEU A 149 13.33 13.29 14.23
C LEU A 149 13.36 11.80 14.58
N SER A 150 13.51 11.48 15.86
CA SER A 150 13.24 10.11 16.32
C SER A 150 11.75 9.78 16.17
N ARG A 151 11.41 8.49 16.12
CA ARG A 151 10.01 8.03 15.93
C ARG A 151 9.06 8.63 16.97
N TRP A 152 9.50 8.70 18.22
CA TRP A 152 8.72 9.26 19.33
C TRP A 152 8.54 10.77 19.21
N GLU A 153 9.61 11.51 18.92
CA GLU A 153 9.54 12.95 18.71
C GLU A 153 8.69 13.32 17.49
N ALA A 154 8.79 12.55 16.40
CA ALA A 154 7.96 12.73 15.21
C ALA A 154 6.47 12.52 15.52
N ARG A 155 6.15 11.44 16.26
CA ARG A 155 4.79 11.16 16.73
C ARG A 155 4.25 12.32 17.58
N ASP A 156 5.01 12.77 18.57
CA ASP A 156 4.58 13.83 19.48
C ASP A 156 4.39 15.16 18.75
N ALA A 157 5.28 15.49 17.82
CA ALA A 157 5.17 16.67 16.97
C ALA A 157 3.89 16.64 16.10
N ILE A 158 3.59 15.51 15.48
CA ILE A 158 2.37 15.33 14.67
C ILE A 158 1.13 15.43 15.55
N VAL A 159 1.10 14.72 16.69
CA VAL A 159 -0.03 14.73 17.64
C VAL A 159 -0.30 16.15 18.13
N LYS A 160 0.75 16.89 18.49
CA LYS A 160 0.65 18.28 18.96
C LYS A 160 -0.04 19.19 17.93
N GLU A 161 0.35 19.10 16.66
CA GLU A 161 -0.29 19.89 15.60
C GLU A 161 -1.72 19.42 15.31
N TRP A 162 -2.00 18.13 15.48
CA TRP A 162 -3.32 17.54 15.22
C TRP A 162 -4.36 17.91 16.27
N GLN A 163 -3.97 18.03 17.55
CA GLN A 163 -4.87 18.35 18.67
C GLN A 163 -5.61 19.68 18.50
N VAL A 164 -5.07 20.60 17.70
CA VAL A 164 -5.63 21.94 17.51
C VAL A 164 -6.89 21.95 16.64
N GLY A 165 -7.25 20.83 15.98
CA GLY A 165 -8.49 20.79 15.20
C GLY A 165 -8.90 19.45 14.62
N GLY A 166 -8.18 18.36 14.91
CA GLY A 166 -8.50 17.00 14.47
C GLY A 166 -8.83 16.09 15.65
N ALA A 167 -9.50 14.98 15.36
CA ALA A 167 -9.77 13.95 16.36
C ALA A 167 -8.53 13.06 16.57
N ILE A 168 -8.32 12.57 17.79
CA ILE A 168 -7.22 11.67 18.14
C ILE A 168 -7.80 10.48 18.90
N SER A 169 -7.35 9.25 18.59
CA SER A 169 -7.76 8.07 19.33
C SER A 169 -7.26 8.11 20.78
N GLN A 170 -7.98 7.44 21.69
CA GLN A 170 -7.60 7.39 23.10
C GLN A 170 -6.20 6.81 23.31
N ASP A 171 -5.81 5.80 22.51
CA ASP A 171 -4.48 5.17 22.56
C ASP A 171 -3.33 6.14 22.22
N LEU A 172 -3.60 7.14 21.38
CA LEU A 172 -2.63 8.18 21.04
C LEU A 172 -2.61 9.31 22.07
N ALA A 173 -3.76 9.62 22.67
CA ALA A 173 -3.87 10.62 23.73
C ALA A 173 -3.20 10.18 25.03
N HIS A 174 -3.09 8.87 25.27
CA HIS A 174 -2.49 8.28 26.47
C HIS A 174 -1.42 7.23 26.08
N PRO A 175 -0.18 7.65 25.76
CA PRO A 175 0.87 6.76 25.27
C PRO A 175 1.34 5.66 26.26
N HIS A 176 0.82 5.64 27.49
CA HIS A 176 1.30 4.76 28.58
C HIS A 176 0.24 3.88 29.24
N VAL A 177 -0.95 3.70 28.66
CA VAL A 177 -1.80 2.58 29.10
C VAL A 177 -1.26 1.31 28.45
N ILE A 178 -0.15 0.80 28.98
CA ILE A 178 0.18 -0.62 28.83
C ILE A 178 -1.02 -1.35 29.38
N ASP A 179 -1.79 -1.98 28.50
CA ASP A 179 -2.92 -2.79 28.88
C ASP A 179 -2.41 -3.83 29.87
N GLY A 180 -2.65 -3.62 31.17
CA GLY A 180 -2.08 -4.44 32.26
C GLY A 180 -2.53 -5.90 32.23
N ARG A 181 -3.35 -6.25 31.24
CA ARG A 181 -3.77 -7.61 30.89
C ARG A 181 -2.71 -8.42 30.16
N TRP A 182 -1.71 -7.80 29.52
CA TRP A 182 -0.65 -8.54 28.83
C TRP A 182 0.68 -8.50 29.60
N LYS A 183 0.92 -9.52 30.44
CA LYS A 183 2.15 -9.64 31.23
C LYS A 183 3.25 -10.48 30.56
N LYS A 184 2.95 -11.30 29.54
CA LYS A 184 3.91 -12.13 28.79
C LYS A 184 3.42 -12.38 27.36
N GLY A 185 4.17 -11.94 26.36
CA GLY A 185 4.12 -12.42 24.98
C GLY A 185 5.23 -13.46 24.73
N PRO A 186 5.25 -14.16 23.59
CA PRO A 186 6.23 -15.22 23.33
C PRO A 186 7.64 -14.61 23.33
N VAL A 187 8.48 -15.16 24.19
CA VAL A 187 9.91 -14.85 24.27
C VAL A 187 10.53 -15.19 22.91
N SER A 188 11.11 -14.20 22.24
CA SER A 188 11.99 -14.45 21.09
C SER A 188 13.10 -15.40 21.55
N ARG A 189 13.20 -16.56 20.92
CA ARG A 189 14.47 -17.28 20.86
C ARG A 189 15.40 -16.60 19.88
#